data_AF-E8MCY0-F1
#
_entry.id   AF-E8MCY0-F1
#
_cell.length_a   1.000
_cell.length_b   1.000
_cell.length_c   1.000
_cell.angle_alpha   90.00
_cell.angle_beta   90.00
_cell.angle_gamma   90.00
#
_symmetry.space_group_name_H-M   'P 1'
#
loop_
_entity.id
_entity.type
_entity.pdbx_description
1 polymer ?
#
loop_
_entity_poly.entity_id
_entity_poly.type
_entity_poly.pdbx_seq_one_letter_code
_entity_poly.pdbx_strand_id
1 'polypeptide(L)'
;MRIVRLYCILLIATFQAQAGLNSLASLSQEQLRQQVEGSDWYACGERELRYCLDEFGYYRLSFYAELVITADTVNLTLLAPYSAHQLSEVQLNLRRDGFQLDRISIANESFNVTEALRLAKSTKQRNQVDKALIQFLNRFPQEAVREMDWTHTKWQAILHSDGEMMTLTLRPNLERLNDEID
;
A
#
# COMPACT_ATOMS: atom_id res chain seq x y z
N MET A 1 -34.29 33.71 -47.43
CA MET A 1 -34.26 32.69 -46.36
C MET A 1 -32.84 32.16 -46.22
N ARG A 2 -32.11 32.54 -45.17
CA ARG A 2 -30.77 32.02 -44.86
C ARG A 2 -30.88 31.14 -43.61
N ILE A 3 -30.59 29.85 -43.74
CA ILE A 3 -30.57 28.88 -42.64
C ILE A 3 -29.18 28.97 -42.01
N VAL A 4 -29.10 29.56 -40.81
CA VAL A 4 -27.87 29.56 -40.00
C VAL A 4 -27.85 28.25 -39.23
N ARG A 5 -26.85 27.40 -39.52
CA ARG A 5 -26.62 26.14 -38.80
C ARG A 5 -26.02 26.44 -37.43
N LEU A 6 -26.76 26.09 -36.38
CA LEU A 6 -26.27 26.06 -35.00
C LEU A 6 -25.24 24.92 -34.89
N TYR A 7 -23.97 25.26 -34.69
CA TYR A 7 -22.95 24.31 -34.25
C TYR A 7 -23.02 24.20 -32.73
N CYS A 8 -23.56 23.09 -32.24
CA CYS A 8 -23.51 22.72 -30.84
C CYS A 8 -22.11 22.16 -30.55
N ILE A 9 -21.24 22.95 -29.95
CA ILE A 9 -19.92 22.51 -29.49
C ILE A 9 -20.14 21.68 -28.23
N LEU A 10 -20.05 20.35 -28.37
CA LEU A 10 -19.98 19.42 -27.24
C LEU A 10 -18.63 19.62 -26.53
N LEU A 11 -18.64 20.39 -25.44
CA LEU A 11 -17.57 20.39 -24.45
C LEU A 11 -17.62 19.05 -23.71
N ILE A 12 -16.82 18.09 -24.18
CA ILE A 12 -16.55 16.87 -23.45
C ILE A 12 -15.67 17.28 -22.27
N ALA A 13 -16.24 17.34 -21.08
CA ALA A 13 -15.46 17.41 -19.86
C ALA A 13 -14.68 16.09 -19.76
N THR A 14 -13.38 16.14 -20.05
CA THR A 14 -12.46 15.06 -19.73
C THR A 14 -12.39 14.96 -18.22
N PHE A 15 -13.12 14.02 -17.63
CA PHE A 15 -12.86 13.60 -16.26
C PHE A 15 -11.44 13.05 -16.23
N GLN A 16 -10.49 13.83 -15.69
CA GLN A 16 -9.21 13.27 -15.27
C GLN A 16 -9.54 12.23 -14.21
N ALA A 17 -9.30 10.96 -14.51
CA ALA A 17 -9.45 9.89 -13.55
C ALA A 17 -8.44 10.16 -12.44
N GLN A 18 -8.90 10.74 -11.33
CA GLN A 18 -8.10 10.82 -10.11
C GLN A 18 -7.61 9.40 -9.81
N ALA A 19 -6.30 9.22 -9.72
CA ALA A 19 -5.66 7.95 -9.39
C ALA A 19 -5.89 7.63 -7.90
N GLY A 20 -7.16 7.44 -7.54
CA GLY A 20 -7.61 7.01 -6.23
C GLY A 20 -8.02 5.56 -6.31
N LEU A 21 -7.40 4.72 -5.47
CA LEU A 21 -7.76 3.32 -5.34
C LEU A 21 -8.44 3.08 -4.01
N ASN A 22 -9.53 2.31 -4.08
CA ASN A 22 -10.25 1.87 -2.89
C ASN A 22 -9.62 0.64 -2.25
N SER A 23 -8.60 0.02 -2.86
CA SER A 23 -7.94 -1.18 -2.31
C SER A 23 -6.61 -1.44 -3.02
N LEU A 24 -5.57 -1.78 -2.27
CA LEU A 24 -4.30 -2.25 -2.83
C LEU A 24 -4.36 -3.73 -3.20
N ALA A 25 -5.17 -4.52 -2.50
CA ALA A 25 -5.29 -5.95 -2.76
C ALA A 25 -5.94 -6.26 -4.13
N SER A 26 -6.77 -5.36 -4.66
CA SER A 26 -7.38 -5.54 -5.99
C SER A 26 -6.40 -5.31 -7.13
N LEU A 27 -5.27 -4.63 -6.90
CA LEU A 27 -4.29 -4.33 -7.94
C LEU A 27 -3.63 -5.59 -8.50
N SER A 28 -3.30 -5.52 -9.79
CA SER A 28 -2.36 -6.42 -10.47
C SER A 28 -1.13 -5.64 -10.92
N GLN A 29 -0.05 -6.37 -11.21
CA GLN A 29 1.18 -5.76 -11.73
C GLN A 29 0.95 -5.09 -13.08
N GLU A 30 0.12 -5.69 -13.93
CA GLU A 30 -0.25 -5.18 -15.25
C GLU A 30 -1.05 -3.87 -15.15
N GLN A 31 -1.99 -3.78 -14.20
CA GLN A 31 -2.74 -2.55 -13.95
C GLN A 31 -1.82 -1.40 -13.53
N LEU A 32 -0.85 -1.68 -12.65
CA LEU A 32 0.15 -0.69 -12.24
C LEU A 32 1.03 -0.25 -13.42
N ARG A 33 1.45 -1.17 -14.31
CA ARG A 33 2.18 -0.82 -15.54
C ARG A 33 1.35 0.07 -16.46
N GLN A 34 0.08 -0.27 -16.67
CA GLN A 34 -0.81 0.49 -17.55
C GLN A 34 -1.10 1.90 -17.04
N GLN A 35 -1.08 2.13 -15.72
CA GLN A 35 -1.27 3.48 -15.17
C GLN A 35 -0.21 4.46 -15.69
N VAL A 36 1.05 4.02 -15.81
CA VAL A 36 2.14 4.87 -16.30
C VAL A 36 1.92 5.34 -17.74
N GLU A 37 1.32 4.50 -18.59
CA GLU A 37 1.14 4.81 -20.02
C GLU A 37 -0.01 5.80 -20.29
N GLY A 38 -0.91 6.00 -19.33
CA GLY A 38 -2.18 6.71 -19.55
C GLY A 38 -2.58 7.75 -18.50
N SER A 39 -1.71 8.12 -17.55
CA SER A 39 -2.08 9.06 -16.47
C SER A 39 -0.95 10.02 -16.08
N ASP A 40 -1.16 10.83 -15.04
CA ASP A 40 -0.31 11.95 -14.60
C ASP A 40 1.06 11.52 -14.01
N TRP A 41 1.47 10.27 -14.20
CA TRP A 41 2.77 9.79 -13.75
C TRP A 41 3.89 10.37 -14.62
N TYR A 42 4.99 10.76 -13.99
CA TYR A 42 6.15 11.32 -14.67
C TYR A 42 7.42 10.54 -14.32
N ALA A 43 8.37 10.48 -15.25
CA ALA A 43 9.66 9.85 -15.00
C ALA A 43 10.47 10.68 -13.98
N CYS A 44 10.97 10.03 -12.93
CA CYS A 44 11.65 10.69 -11.80
C CYS A 44 12.96 10.01 -11.38
N GLY A 45 13.40 8.96 -12.08
CA GLY A 45 14.67 8.26 -11.79
C GLY A 45 15.56 8.07 -13.02
N GLU A 46 16.87 7.94 -12.80
CA GLU A 46 17.90 7.91 -13.86
C GLU A 46 18.34 6.49 -14.30
N ARG A 47 18.19 5.47 -13.44
CA ARG A 47 18.80 4.13 -13.66
C ARG A 47 17.80 2.96 -13.73
N GLU A 48 16.57 3.19 -13.30
CA GLU A 48 15.45 2.23 -13.36
C GLU A 48 14.25 2.94 -13.99
N LEU A 49 13.33 2.19 -14.61
CA LEU A 49 12.05 2.75 -15.06
C LEU A 49 11.22 3.13 -13.83
N ARG A 50 11.49 4.33 -13.32
CA ARG A 50 10.89 4.89 -12.12
C ARG A 50 9.97 6.04 -12.49
N TYR A 51 8.74 5.91 -12.05
CA TYR A 51 7.69 6.88 -12.27
C TYR A 51 7.16 7.37 -10.94
N CYS A 52 6.81 8.64 -10.88
CA CYS A 52 6.30 9.28 -9.68
C CYS A 52 4.94 9.92 -9.95
N LEU A 53 4.13 10.02 -8.89
CA LEU A 53 2.84 10.69 -8.90
C LEU A 53 2.69 11.49 -7.61
N ASP A 54 2.37 12.78 -7.73
CA ASP A 54 2.32 13.67 -6.57
C ASP A 54 1.15 13.38 -5.63
N GLU A 55 0.02 12.93 -6.18
CA GLU A 55 -1.19 12.62 -5.44
C GLU A 55 -1.77 11.27 -5.88
N PHE A 56 -1.43 10.24 -5.10
CA PHE A 56 -1.99 8.91 -5.19
C PHE A 56 -2.98 8.67 -4.04
N GLY A 57 -4.23 8.39 -4.37
CA GLY A 57 -5.26 8.11 -3.38
C GLY A 57 -5.24 6.64 -2.95
N TYR A 58 -5.19 6.40 -1.64
CA TYR A 58 -5.46 5.08 -1.05
C TYR A 58 -6.54 5.22 0.03
N TYR A 59 -7.76 4.78 -0.31
CA TYR A 59 -8.98 5.15 0.40
C TYR A 59 -9.12 6.68 0.54
N ARG A 60 -9.11 7.19 1.77
CA ARG A 60 -9.25 8.63 2.09
C ARG A 60 -7.90 9.31 2.31
N LEU A 61 -6.80 8.58 2.15
CA LEU A 61 -5.45 9.08 2.32
C LEU A 61 -4.86 9.43 0.95
N SER A 62 -4.02 10.47 0.93
CA SER A 62 -3.30 10.93 -0.25
C SER A 62 -1.81 10.81 0.01
N PHE A 63 -1.07 10.30 -0.97
CA PHE A 63 0.36 10.00 -0.88
C PHE A 63 1.09 10.53 -2.10
N TYR A 64 2.37 10.85 -1.91
CA TYR A 64 3.30 10.82 -3.03
C TYR A 64 3.62 9.35 -3.36
N ALA A 65 3.53 8.96 -4.62
CA ALA A 65 3.77 7.58 -5.03
C ALA A 65 4.97 7.45 -5.95
N GLU A 66 5.72 6.38 -5.76
CA GLU A 66 6.79 5.94 -6.66
C GLU A 66 6.50 4.53 -7.15
N LEU A 67 6.59 4.34 -8.46
CA LEU A 67 6.48 3.05 -9.11
C LEU A 67 7.83 2.70 -9.72
N VAL A 68 8.39 1.57 -9.30
CA VAL A 68 9.61 1.01 -9.87
C VAL A 68 9.24 -0.21 -10.69
N ILE A 69 9.51 -0.11 -11.99
CA ILE A 69 9.21 -1.16 -12.96
C ILE A 69 10.51 -1.85 -13.38
N THR A 70 10.58 -3.16 -13.19
CA THR A 70 11.64 -4.02 -13.75
C THR A 70 11.07 -4.94 -14.82
N ALA A 71 11.89 -5.85 -15.37
CA ALA A 71 11.40 -6.87 -16.30
C ALA A 71 10.35 -7.78 -15.63
N ASP A 72 10.60 -8.18 -14.38
CA ASP A 72 9.84 -9.26 -13.72
C ASP A 72 8.84 -8.75 -12.67
N THR A 73 9.05 -7.54 -12.14
CA THR A 73 8.28 -7.05 -10.98
C THR A 73 7.88 -5.59 -11.10
N VAL A 74 6.80 -5.24 -10.40
CA VAL A 74 6.35 -3.87 -10.22
C VAL A 74 6.23 -3.59 -8.72
N ASN A 75 6.98 -2.60 -8.24
CA ASN A 75 6.96 -2.20 -6.84
C ASN A 75 6.37 -0.80 -6.72
N LEU A 76 5.36 -0.66 -5.86
CA LEU A 76 4.71 0.62 -5.56
C LEU A 76 5.15 1.07 -4.16
N THR A 77 5.64 2.29 -4.03
CA THR A 77 5.96 2.91 -2.74
C THR A 77 5.09 4.13 -2.55
N LEU A 78 4.33 4.18 -1.46
CA LEU A 78 3.54 5.33 -1.05
C LEU A 78 4.25 6.05 0.09
N LEU A 79 4.44 7.36 -0.03
CA LEU A 79 5.17 8.20 0.91
C LEU A 79 4.27 9.33 1.41
N ALA A 80 4.30 9.59 2.72
CA ALA A 80 3.64 10.74 3.32
C ALA A 80 4.32 11.15 4.63
N PRO A 81 4.15 12.41 5.08
CA PRO A 81 4.56 12.83 6.41
C PRO A 81 3.92 11.97 7.50
N TYR A 82 4.66 11.71 8.56
CA TYR A 82 4.15 10.91 9.67
C TYR A 82 3.04 11.66 10.42
N SER A 83 1.97 10.93 10.74
CA SER A 83 1.11 11.24 11.89
C SER A 83 0.54 9.96 12.47
N ALA A 84 0.30 9.94 13.78
CA ALA A 84 -0.29 8.78 14.45
C ALA A 84 -1.65 8.38 13.85
N HIS A 85 -2.43 9.36 13.42
CA HIS A 85 -3.72 9.14 12.75
C HIS A 85 -3.53 8.45 11.39
N GLN A 86 -2.68 8.99 10.51
CA GLN A 86 -2.47 8.40 9.20
C GLN A 86 -1.85 7.00 9.28
N LEU A 87 -0.88 6.79 10.17
CA LEU A 87 -0.30 5.45 10.40
C LEU A 87 -1.39 4.44 10.77
N SER A 88 -2.29 4.84 11.68
CA SER A 88 -3.42 3.98 12.11
C SER A 88 -4.39 3.71 10.96
N GLU A 89 -4.71 4.72 10.15
CA GLU A 89 -5.58 4.55 8.98
C GLU A 89 -4.96 3.62 7.94
N VAL A 90 -3.64 3.69 7.69
CA VAL A 90 -2.95 2.76 6.78
C VAL A 90 -3.05 1.33 7.31
N GLN A 91 -2.78 1.09 8.59
CA GLN A 91 -2.91 -0.23 9.20
C GLN A 91 -4.34 -0.79 9.09
N LEU A 92 -5.36 0.06 9.30
CA LEU A 92 -6.76 -0.32 9.16
C LEU A 92 -7.14 -0.62 7.71
N ASN A 93 -6.64 0.17 6.77
CA ASN A 93 -6.88 -0.03 5.34
C ASN A 93 -6.22 -1.31 4.82
N LEU A 94 -5.00 -1.62 5.26
CA LEU A 94 -4.34 -2.90 4.96
C LEU A 94 -5.16 -4.08 5.46
N ARG A 95 -5.67 -4.01 6.70
CA ARG A 95 -6.58 -5.05 7.24
C ARG A 95 -7.89 -5.14 6.45
N ARG A 96 -8.45 -4.01 6.04
CA ARG A 96 -9.67 -3.96 5.21
C ARG A 96 -9.43 -4.61 3.85
N ASP A 97 -8.24 -4.45 3.30
CA ASP A 97 -7.78 -5.10 2.07
C ASP A 97 -7.42 -6.59 2.25
N GLY A 98 -7.54 -7.12 3.48
CA GLY A 98 -7.29 -8.53 3.77
C GLY A 98 -5.82 -8.89 4.02
N PHE A 99 -4.93 -7.90 4.14
CA PHE A 99 -3.56 -8.16 4.57
C PHE A 99 -3.52 -8.62 6.02
N GLN A 100 -2.61 -9.55 6.31
CA GLN A 100 -2.34 -10.07 7.65
C GLN A 100 -0.98 -9.54 8.11
N LEU A 101 -0.91 -9.06 9.36
CA LEU A 101 0.35 -8.63 9.96
C LEU A 101 1.17 -9.89 10.32
N ASP A 102 2.36 -10.02 9.74
CA ASP A 102 3.26 -11.14 10.01
C ASP A 102 4.24 -10.83 11.13
N ARG A 103 4.86 -9.66 11.05
CA ARG A 103 5.90 -9.21 11.97
C ARG A 103 5.79 -7.72 12.18
N ILE A 104 6.12 -7.30 13.39
CA ILE A 104 6.36 -5.89 13.70
C ILE A 104 7.70 -5.76 14.41
N SER A 105 8.47 -4.74 14.06
CA SER A 105 9.63 -4.28 14.81
C SER A 105 9.46 -2.84 15.24
N ILE A 106 9.82 -2.53 16.48
CA ILE A 106 9.82 -1.17 17.04
C ILE A 106 11.09 -1.00 17.87
N ALA A 107 11.87 0.04 17.59
CA ALA A 107 13.09 0.36 18.35
C ALA A 107 14.02 -0.86 18.59
N ASN A 108 14.21 -1.69 17.55
CA ASN A 108 14.99 -2.94 17.54
C ASN A 108 14.42 -4.12 18.33
N GLU A 109 13.26 -3.99 18.96
CA GLU A 109 12.50 -5.14 19.44
C GLU A 109 11.56 -5.64 18.35
N SER A 110 11.23 -6.93 18.34
CA SER A 110 10.34 -7.52 17.35
C SER A 110 9.32 -8.48 17.95
N PHE A 111 8.13 -8.51 17.36
CA PHE A 111 7.10 -9.48 17.65
C PHE A 111 6.70 -10.19 16.34
N ASN A 112 6.91 -11.51 16.27
CA ASN A 112 6.49 -12.33 15.14
C ASN A 112 5.08 -12.88 15.40
N VAL A 113 4.09 -12.28 14.74
CA VAL A 113 2.67 -12.60 14.92
C VAL A 113 2.35 -13.95 14.31
N THR A 114 2.86 -14.22 13.11
CA THR A 114 2.62 -15.48 12.38
C THR A 114 3.12 -16.69 13.15
N GLU A 115 4.33 -16.62 13.71
CA GLU A 115 4.87 -17.69 14.54
C GLU A 115 4.09 -17.86 15.85
N ALA A 116 3.74 -16.75 16.52
CA ALA A 116 2.95 -16.81 17.75
C ALA A 116 1.56 -17.44 17.54
N LEU A 117 0.88 -17.10 16.43
CA LEU A 117 -0.40 -17.69 16.04
C LEU A 117 -0.26 -19.16 15.63
N ARG A 118 0.82 -19.55 14.94
CA ARG A 118 1.10 -20.95 14.58
C ARG A 118 1.25 -21.84 15.82
N LEU A 119 1.86 -21.31 16.88
CA LEU A 119 2.03 -22.00 18.16
C LEU A 119 0.75 -22.04 19.00
N ALA A 120 -0.16 -21.07 18.82
CA ALA A 120 -1.45 -21.04 19.51
C ALA A 120 -2.42 -22.10 18.99
N LYS A 121 -2.69 -23.14 19.78
CA LYS A 121 -3.57 -24.27 19.40
C LYS A 121 -5.03 -24.12 19.81
N SER A 122 -5.34 -23.08 20.58
CA SER A 122 -6.70 -22.82 21.10
C SER A 122 -7.10 -21.36 20.95
N THR A 123 -8.40 -21.07 20.95
CA THR A 123 -8.92 -19.68 20.94
C THR A 123 -8.41 -18.87 22.12
N LYS A 124 -8.29 -19.47 23.31
CA LYS A 124 -7.72 -18.77 24.48
C LYS A 124 -6.28 -18.34 24.24
N GLN A 125 -5.45 -19.19 23.64
CA GLN A 125 -4.07 -18.85 23.29
C GLN A 125 -3.99 -17.79 22.19
N ARG A 126 -4.86 -17.85 21.17
CA ARG A 126 -4.92 -16.79 20.14
C ARG A 126 -5.26 -15.43 20.75
N ASN A 127 -6.25 -15.37 21.63
CA ASN A 127 -6.57 -14.13 22.36
C ASN A 127 -5.40 -13.63 23.23
N GLN A 128 -4.55 -14.55 23.74
CA GLN A 128 -3.34 -14.17 24.46
C GLN A 128 -2.28 -13.57 23.52
N VAL A 129 -2.16 -14.08 22.29
CA VAL A 129 -1.30 -13.49 21.25
C VAL A 129 -1.78 -12.07 20.93
N ASP A 130 -3.08 -11.86 20.72
CA ASP A 130 -3.65 -10.54 20.46
C ASP A 130 -3.33 -9.56 21.60
N LYS A 131 -3.54 -9.99 22.84
CA LYS A 131 -3.22 -9.20 24.03
C LYS A 131 -1.73 -8.86 24.08
N ALA A 132 -0.85 -9.83 23.84
CA ALA A 132 0.59 -9.63 23.87
C ALA A 132 1.05 -8.66 22.77
N LEU A 133 0.46 -8.72 21.57
CA LEU A 133 0.73 -7.77 20.49
C LEU A 133 0.29 -6.35 20.87
N ILE A 134 -0.91 -6.17 21.43
CA ILE A 134 -1.39 -4.84 21.88
C ILE A 134 -0.47 -4.29 22.97
N GLN A 135 -0.05 -5.13 23.92
CA GLN A 135 0.90 -4.74 24.95
C GLN A 135 2.25 -4.36 24.33
N PHE A 136 2.75 -5.14 23.37
CA PHE A 136 3.98 -4.85 22.64
C PHE A 136 3.92 -3.45 21.98
N LEU A 137 2.85 -3.17 21.23
CA LEU A 137 2.62 -1.89 20.55
C LEU A 137 2.60 -0.70 21.52
N ASN A 138 1.89 -0.84 22.65
CA ASN A 138 1.67 0.25 23.61
C ASN A 138 2.89 0.58 24.48
N ARG A 139 3.95 -0.24 24.47
CA ARG A 139 5.18 0.04 25.24
C ARG A 139 6.02 1.16 24.65
N PHE A 140 5.84 1.47 23.37
CA PHE A 140 6.69 2.41 22.64
C PHE A 140 5.95 3.71 22.33
N PRO A 141 6.66 4.87 22.32
CA PRO A 141 6.08 6.13 21.88
C PRO A 141 5.64 6.05 20.42
N GLN A 142 4.69 6.90 20.04
CA GLN A 142 4.08 6.83 18.70
C GLN A 142 5.07 7.13 17.58
N GLU A 143 6.06 7.97 17.87
CA GLU A 143 7.10 8.44 16.96
C GLU A 143 8.31 7.49 16.92
N ALA A 144 8.31 6.39 17.69
CA ALA A 144 9.38 5.41 17.60
C ALA A 144 9.51 4.87 16.17
N VAL A 145 10.73 4.52 15.76
CA VAL A 145 10.94 3.84 14.48
C VAL A 145 10.24 2.48 14.49
N ARG A 146 9.42 2.24 13.47
CA ARG A 146 8.62 1.01 13.31
C ARG A 146 8.72 0.49 11.89
N GLU A 147 8.75 -0.83 11.80
CA GLU A 147 8.59 -1.57 10.55
C GLU A 147 7.56 -2.67 10.77
N MET A 148 6.63 -2.82 9.84
CA MET A 148 5.57 -3.83 9.89
C MET A 148 5.50 -4.56 8.56
N ASP A 149 5.65 -5.87 8.62
CA ASP A 149 5.53 -6.75 7.46
C ASP A 149 4.11 -7.30 7.39
N TRP A 150 3.48 -7.12 6.24
CA TRP A 150 2.11 -7.53 5.99
C TRP A 150 2.07 -8.42 4.75
N THR A 151 1.30 -9.51 4.81
CA THR A 151 1.14 -10.42 3.68
C THR A 151 -0.32 -10.53 3.25
N HIS A 152 -0.50 -10.57 1.93
CA HIS A 152 -1.72 -10.93 1.22
C HIS A 152 -1.37 -12.05 0.21
N THR A 153 -2.37 -12.65 -0.44
CA THR A 153 -2.13 -13.73 -1.43
C THR A 153 -1.23 -13.27 -2.57
N LYS A 154 -1.52 -12.10 -3.14
CA LYS A 154 -0.78 -11.50 -4.28
C LYS A 154 0.38 -10.59 -3.89
N TRP A 155 0.38 -10.06 -2.68
CA TRP A 155 1.22 -8.91 -2.32
C TRP A 155 1.87 -9.09 -0.94
N GLN A 156 3.09 -8.59 -0.82
CA GLN A 156 3.73 -8.25 0.45
C GLN A 156 3.74 -6.73 0.59
N ALA A 157 3.44 -6.23 1.78
CA ALA A 157 3.44 -4.82 2.11
C ALA A 157 4.33 -4.55 3.32
N ILE A 158 5.25 -3.59 3.20
CA ILE A 158 6.13 -3.16 4.28
C ILE A 158 5.74 -1.73 4.65
N LEU A 159 5.22 -1.55 5.85
CA LEU A 159 4.88 -0.25 6.42
C LEU A 159 5.99 0.18 7.37
N HIS A 160 6.73 1.21 7.00
CA HIS A 160 7.80 1.80 7.80
C HIS A 160 7.42 3.21 8.23
N SER A 161 7.83 3.59 9.43
CA SER A 161 7.66 4.93 10.00
C SER A 161 8.83 5.23 10.92
N ASP A 162 9.42 6.42 10.82
CA ASP A 162 10.51 6.87 11.70
C ASP A 162 10.13 8.03 12.64
N GLY A 163 8.87 8.46 12.60
CA GLY A 163 8.35 9.58 13.37
C GLY A 163 8.37 10.91 12.62
N GLU A 164 9.02 10.97 11.46
CA GLU A 164 9.01 12.12 10.55
C GLU A 164 8.25 11.79 9.27
N MET A 165 8.51 10.62 8.70
CA MET A 165 7.91 10.12 7.47
C MET A 165 7.35 8.72 7.67
N MET A 166 6.37 8.36 6.84
CA MET A 166 5.93 6.98 6.68
C MET A 166 5.99 6.55 5.22
N THR A 167 6.31 5.28 5.01
CA THR A 167 6.38 4.66 3.69
C THR A 167 5.66 3.32 3.70
N LEU A 168 4.79 3.10 2.72
CA LEU A 168 4.16 1.81 2.46
C LEU A 168 4.69 1.26 1.13
N THR A 169 5.49 0.20 1.18
CA THR A 169 6.03 -0.45 -0.01
C THR A 169 5.25 -1.73 -0.31
N LEU A 170 4.65 -1.82 -1.50
CA LEU A 170 3.94 -2.98 -2.02
C LEU A 170 4.81 -3.72 -3.04
N ARG A 171 4.97 -5.03 -2.86
CA ARG A 171 5.76 -5.90 -3.74
C ARG A 171 5.02 -7.20 -4.04
N PRO A 172 5.17 -7.80 -5.22
CA PRO A 172 4.54 -9.08 -5.53
C PRO A 172 4.93 -10.15 -4.51
N ASN A 173 3.96 -10.97 -4.08
CA ASN A 173 4.23 -12.10 -3.20
C ASN A 173 4.70 -13.32 -4.02
N LEU A 174 5.99 -13.37 -4.31
CA LEU A 174 6.59 -14.40 -5.17
C LEU A 174 6.56 -15.81 -4.57
N GLU A 175 6.45 -15.95 -3.25
CA GLU A 175 6.40 -17.26 -2.59
C GLU A 175 5.08 -18.01 -2.86
N ARG A 176 3.98 -17.29 -3.12
CA ARG A 176 2.66 -17.89 -3.41
C ARG A 176 2.26 -17.90 -4.88
N LEU A 177 2.96 -17.17 -5.75
CA LEU A 177 2.70 -17.19 -7.19
C LEU A 177 3.12 -18.53 -7.85
N ASN A 178 3.99 -19.29 -7.19
CA ASN A 178 4.42 -20.62 -7.67
C ASN A 178 3.42 -21.75 -7.30
N ASP A 179 2.51 -21.54 -6.36
CA ASP A 179 1.52 -22.55 -5.92
C ASP A 179 0.25 -22.56 -6.80
N GLU A 180 0.08 -21.60 -7.72
CA GLU A 180 -1.07 -21.54 -8.66
C GLU A 180 -0.77 -22.14 -10.04
N ILE A 181 0.42 -22.72 -10.24
CA ILE A 181 0.86 -23.32 -11.52
C ILE A 181 0.81 -24.87 -11.52
N ASP A 182 0.52 -25.51 -10.38
CA ASP A 182 0.38 -26.97 -10.27
C ASP A 182 -1.09 -27.47 -10.22
#